data_AF-R7HFU7-F1
#
_entry.id   AF-R7HFU7-F1
#
_cell.length_a   1.000
_cell.length_b   1.000
_cell.length_c   1.000
_cell.angle_alpha   90.00
_cell.angle_beta   90.00
_cell.angle_gamma   90.00
#
_symmetry.space_group_name_H-M   'P 1'
#
loop_
_entity.id
_entity.type
_entity.pdbx_description
1 polymer ?
#
loop_
_entity_poly.entity_id
_entity_poly.type
_entity_poly.pdbx_seq_one_letter_code
_entity_poly.pdbx_strand_id
1 'polypeptide(L)'
;MKQFNVYKSTMKYLTDKNLSLNAKGFLTIILFNDGIIGLDIQKYCTDNKETIKDALLELRINKYIKYDSESKKLIVAPVPYTEWDEDLR
;
A
#
# COMPACT_ATOMS: atom_id res chain seq x y z
N MET A 1 6.19 -20.68 7.38
CA MET A 1 5.22 -19.71 7.93
C MET A 1 4.99 -18.53 6.98
N LYS A 2 4.73 -18.76 5.68
CA LYS A 2 4.72 -17.66 4.67
C LYS A 2 3.40 -17.51 3.91
N GLN A 3 2.76 -18.59 3.45
CA GLN A 3 1.60 -18.48 2.56
C GLN A 3 0.29 -18.10 3.28
N PHE A 4 0.03 -18.67 4.47
CA PHE A 4 -1.17 -18.35 5.26
C PHE A 4 -1.18 -16.90 5.75
N ASN A 5 -0.01 -16.36 6.09
CA ASN A 5 0.14 -14.96 6.51
C ASN A 5 -0.06 -14.00 5.32
N VAL A 6 0.41 -14.35 4.11
CA VAL A 6 0.14 -13.56 2.91
C VAL A 6 -1.37 -13.54 2.62
N TYR A 7 -2.03 -14.71 2.59
CA TYR A 7 -3.48 -14.77 2.35
C TYR A 7 -4.30 -13.96 3.37
N LYS A 8 -4.05 -14.17 4.67
CA LYS A 8 -4.79 -13.49 5.73
C LYS A 8 -4.63 -11.99 5.66
N SER A 9 -3.41 -11.51 5.42
CA SER A 9 -3.16 -10.08 5.33
C SER A 9 -3.68 -9.48 4.01
N THR A 10 -3.62 -10.22 2.90
CA THR A 10 -4.25 -9.79 1.63
C THR A 10 -5.77 -9.65 1.78
N MET A 11 -6.43 -10.61 2.41
CA MET A 11 -7.87 -10.54 2.68
C MET A 11 -8.24 -9.35 3.57
N LYS A 12 -7.34 -8.94 4.48
CA LYS A 12 -7.60 -7.82 5.39
C LYS A 12 -7.83 -6.51 4.64
N TYR A 13 -6.91 -6.09 3.78
CA TYR A 13 -7.09 -4.85 3.03
C TYR A 13 -8.15 -4.97 1.92
N LEU A 14 -8.33 -6.15 1.31
CA LEU A 14 -9.36 -6.35 0.28
C LEU A 14 -10.78 -6.23 0.84
N THR A 15 -10.99 -6.61 2.10
CA THR A 15 -12.29 -6.53 2.78
C THR A 15 -12.49 -5.25 3.60
N ASP A 16 -11.47 -4.39 3.69
CA ASP A 16 -11.58 -3.10 4.37
C ASP A 16 -12.63 -2.22 3.69
N LYS A 17 -13.63 -1.77 4.46
CA LYS A 17 -14.73 -0.93 3.96
C LYS A 17 -14.33 0.55 3.86
N ASN A 18 -13.23 0.94 4.51
CA ASN A 18 -12.69 2.30 4.46
C ASN A 18 -11.77 2.51 3.25
N LEU A 19 -11.52 1.45 2.48
CA LEU A 19 -10.74 1.50 1.25
C LEU A 19 -11.62 1.40 0.01
N SER A 20 -11.43 2.36 -0.89
CA SER A 20 -11.93 2.37 -2.25
C SER A 20 -11.32 1.23 -3.07
N LEU A 21 -11.99 0.88 -4.17
CA LEU A 21 -11.46 -0.13 -5.09
C LEU A 21 -10.12 0.29 -5.67
N ASN A 22 -9.95 1.59 -5.96
CA ASN A 22 -8.68 2.14 -6.45
C ASN A 22 -7.59 1.94 -5.39
N ALA A 23 -7.80 2.37 -4.15
CA ALA A 23 -6.82 2.19 -3.07
C ALA A 23 -6.41 0.72 -2.89
N LYS A 24 -7.35 -0.23 -3.00
CA LYS A 24 -7.06 -1.68 -2.96
C LYS A 24 -6.20 -2.15 -4.14
N GLY A 25 -6.50 -1.69 -5.35
CA GLY A 25 -5.70 -1.96 -6.55
C GLY A 25 -4.27 -1.41 -6.40
N PHE A 26 -4.15 -0.15 -5.98
CA PHE A 26 -2.87 0.50 -5.74
C PHE A 26 -2.04 -0.20 -4.67
N LEU A 27 -2.65 -0.56 -3.54
CA LEU A 27 -1.97 -1.28 -2.47
C LEU A 27 -1.44 -2.64 -2.97
N THR A 28 -2.20 -3.33 -3.81
CA THR A 28 -1.76 -4.57 -4.46
C THR A 28 -0.54 -4.31 -5.34
N ILE A 29 -0.56 -3.30 -6.20
CA ILE A 29 0.59 -2.96 -7.05
C ILE A 29 1.85 -2.71 -6.20
N ILE A 30 1.76 -1.92 -5.14
CA ILE A 30 2.92 -1.57 -4.29
C ILE A 30 3.42 -2.81 -3.54
N LEU A 31 2.53 -3.67 -3.02
CA LEU A 31 2.91 -4.87 -2.28
C LEU A 31 3.65 -5.91 -3.13
N PHE A 32 3.30 -6.04 -4.41
CA PHE A 32 3.88 -7.04 -5.30
C PHE A 32 5.05 -6.50 -6.15
N ASN A 33 5.34 -5.20 -6.05
CA ASN A 33 6.49 -4.57 -6.69
C ASN A 33 7.34 -3.93 -5.60
N ASP A 34 8.32 -4.69 -5.09
CA ASP A 34 9.23 -4.19 -4.06
C ASP A 34 9.95 -2.91 -4.51
N GLY A 35 9.84 -1.85 -3.70
CA GLY A 35 10.66 -0.65 -3.87
C GLY A 35 10.17 0.35 -4.90
N ILE A 36 8.86 0.45 -5.19
CA ILE A 36 8.32 1.55 -5.99
C ILE A 36 8.77 2.89 -5.38
N ILE A 37 9.48 3.68 -6.18
CA ILE A 37 9.88 5.05 -5.85
C ILE A 37 8.65 5.94 -6.02
N GLY A 38 7.90 6.19 -4.94
CA GLY A 38 6.81 7.15 -4.85
C GLY A 38 5.82 7.19 -6.03
N LEU A 39 6.14 7.99 -7.05
CA LEU A 39 5.31 8.25 -8.23
C LEU A 39 5.57 7.33 -9.42
N ASP A 40 6.58 6.46 -9.37
CA ASP A 40 6.85 5.46 -10.41
C ASP A 40 5.73 4.43 -10.55
N ILE A 41 4.74 4.46 -9.65
CA ILE A 41 3.50 3.71 -9.73
C ILE A 41 2.74 3.95 -11.06
N GLN A 42 2.93 5.11 -11.70
CA GLN A 42 2.40 5.42 -13.03
C GLN A 42 2.88 4.45 -14.12
N LYS A 43 3.98 3.73 -13.91
CA LYS A 43 4.46 2.69 -14.84
C LYS A 43 3.65 1.40 -14.75
N TYR A 44 2.85 1.24 -13.69
CA TYR A 44 2.15 0.00 -13.34
C TYR A 44 0.62 0.13 -13.40
N CYS A 45 0.08 1.33 -13.67
CA CYS A 45 -1.34 1.54 -13.91
C CYS A 45 -1.58 2.59 -14.99
N THR A 46 -2.76 2.56 -15.59
CA THR A 46 -3.20 3.52 -16.63
C THR A 46 -3.96 4.71 -16.05
N ASP A 47 -4.08 4.78 -14.72
CA ASP A 47 -4.78 5.87 -14.05
C ASP A 47 -4.05 7.20 -14.21
N ASN A 48 -4.81 8.28 -14.22
CA ASN A 48 -4.23 9.62 -14.29
C ASN A 48 -3.53 9.99 -12.95
N LYS A 49 -2.69 11.03 -13.00
CA LYS A 49 -1.90 11.47 -11.84
C LYS A 49 -2.75 11.89 -10.63
N GLU A 50 -3.95 12.41 -10.85
CA GLU A 50 -4.84 12.85 -9.77
C GLU A 50 -5.43 11.65 -9.03
N THR A 51 -5.99 10.69 -9.78
CA THR A 51 -6.49 9.42 -9.23
C THR A 51 -5.43 8.66 -8.43
N ILE A 52 -4.19 8.63 -8.93
CA ILE A 52 -3.05 8.02 -8.22
C ILE A 52 -2.78 8.75 -6.90
N LYS A 53 -2.75 10.08 -6.90
CA LYS A 53 -2.51 10.87 -5.70
C LYS A 53 -3.61 10.68 -4.66
N ASP A 54 -4.86 10.65 -5.10
CA ASP A 54 -6.02 10.46 -4.21
C ASP A 54 -5.97 9.08 -3.55
N ALA A 55 -5.68 8.03 -4.31
CA ALA A 55 -5.53 6.68 -3.77
C ALA A 55 -4.36 6.58 -2.80
N LEU A 56 -3.20 7.19 -3.11
CA LEU A 56 -2.06 7.23 -2.19
C LEU A 56 -2.39 8.01 -0.91
N LEU A 57 -3.11 9.13 -1.02
CA LEU A 57 -3.56 9.90 0.14
C LEU A 57 -4.52 9.09 1.01
N GLU A 58 -5.47 8.40 0.40
CA GLU A 58 -6.42 7.52 1.07
C GLU A 58 -5.71 6.38 1.82
N LEU A 59 -4.75 5.71 1.18
CA LEU A 59 -3.94 4.67 1.80
C LEU A 59 -3.12 5.21 2.97
N ARG A 60 -2.63 6.46 2.88
CA ARG A 60 -1.90 7.12 3.97
C ARG A 60 -2.82 7.44 5.15
N ILE A 61 -4.02 7.96 4.89
CA ILE A 61 -5.04 8.24 5.93
C ILE A 61 -5.43 6.95 6.65
N ASN A 62 -5.64 5.87 5.89
CA ASN A 62 -5.94 4.53 6.41
C ASN A 62 -4.71 3.76 6.92
N LYS A 63 -3.54 4.41 6.93
CA LYS A 63 -2.28 3.92 7.52
C LYS A 63 -1.70 2.66 6.86
N TYR A 64 -2.02 2.38 5.60
CA TYR A 64 -1.44 1.24 4.87
C TYR A 64 -0.07 1.56 4.25
N ILE A 65 0.23 2.85 4.05
CA ILE A 65 1.51 3.30 3.50
C ILE A 65 2.16 4.38 4.37
N LYS A 66 3.50 4.37 4.40
CA LYS A 66 4.35 5.42 4.98
C LYS A 66 5.36 5.84 3.93
N TYR A 67 5.59 7.13 3.78
CA TYR A 67 6.68 7.62 2.93
C TYR A 67 7.96 7.68 3.77
N ASP A 68 9.01 6.99 3.32
CA ASP A 68 10.34 7.16 3.87
C ASP A 68 11.07 8.27 3.10
N SER A 69 11.43 9.34 3.81
CA SER A 69 12.17 10.46 3.25
C SER A 69 13.62 10.13 2.94
N GLU A 70 14.24 9.17 3.65
CA GLU A 70 15.64 8.80 3.45
C GLU A 70 15.80 7.99 2.16
N SER A 71 15.06 6.89 2.04
CA SER A 71 15.11 6.04 0.84
C SER A 71 14.26 6.55 -0.32
N LYS A 72 13.38 7.54 -0.10
CA LYS A 72 12.36 8.04 -1.05
C LYS A 72 11.38 6.97 -1.53
N LYS A 73 11.15 5.93 -0.72
CA LYS A 73 10.28 4.80 -1.06
C LYS A 73 8.99 4.85 -0.25
N LEU A 74 7.96 4.19 -0.77
CA LEU A 74 6.77 3.86 0.00
C LEU A 74 7.04 2.58 0.79
N ILE A 75 6.99 2.68 2.11
CA ILE A 75 6.90 1.51 2.99
C ILE A 75 5.44 1.09 2.99
N VAL A 76 5.19 -0.18 2.71
CA VAL A 76 3.86 -0.74 2.56
C VAL A 76 3.76 -2.06 3.32
N ALA A 77 2.58 -2.36 3.85
CA ALA A 77 2.27 -3.69 4.31
C ALA A 77 0.79 -4.02 4.03
N PRO A 78 0.42 -5.30 4.03
CA PRO A 78 -0.96 -5.71 3.83
C PRO A 78 -1.88 -5.43 5.03
N VAL A 79 -1.36 -4.78 6.09
CA VAL A 79 -2.09 -4.34 7.27
C VAL A 79 -1.70 -2.88 7.62
N PRO A 80 -2.53 -2.13 8.37
CA PRO A 80 -2.18 -0.76 8.77
C PRO A 80 -0.94 -0.70 9.68
N TYR A 81 -0.12 0.35 9.59
CA TYR A 81 1.12 0.51 10.36
C TYR A 81 0.96 0.66 11.86
N THR A 82 -0.28 0.84 12.34
CA THR A 82 -0.59 0.69 13.76
C THR A 82 -0.41 -0.74 14.26
N GLU A 83 -0.48 -1.71 13.35
CA GLU A 83 -0.39 -3.14 13.62
C GLU A 83 0.91 -3.77 13.07
N TRP A 84 1.83 -2.96 12.57
CA TRP A 84 3.15 -3.47 12.18
C TRP A 84 3.91 -3.88 13.44
N ASP A 85 4.58 -5.04 13.37
CA ASP A 85 5.53 -5.46 14.39
C ASP A 85 6.59 -4.36 14.58
N GLU A 86 7.16 -4.25 15.79
CA GLU A 86 8.13 -3.19 16.11
C GLU A 86 9.33 -3.14 15.14
N ASP A 87 9.71 -4.29 14.56
CA ASP A 87 10.78 -4.41 13.56
C ASP A 87 10.47 -3.72 12.22
N LEU A 88 9.22 -3.26 12.00
CA LEU A 88 8.75 -2.59 10.79
C LEU A 88 8.35 -1.11 11.02
N ARG A 89 8.38 -0.61 12.27
CA ARG A 89 7.90 0.75 12.65
C ARG A 89 8.93 1.86 12.43
#